data_AF-A0A8X6VAE9-F1
#
_entry.id   AF-A0A8X6VAE9-F1
#
_cell.length_a   1.000
_cell.length_b   1.000
_cell.length_c   1.000
_cell.angle_alpha   90.00
_cell.angle_beta   90.00
_cell.angle_gamma   90.00
#
_symmetry.space_group_name_H-M   'P 1'
#
loop_
_entity.id
_entity.type
_entity.pdbx_description
1 polymer ?
#
loop_
_entity_poly.entity_id
_entity_poly.type
_entity_poly.pdbx_seq_one_letter_code
_entity_poly.pdbx_strand_id
1 'polypeptide(L)'
;MAPKTKEISLDMRKHITELHKEEKSSREIGKILKLSFTTVGYIIKKYLETSSVENKPRPGSPSKLTSRAKRMIVRSATNKPMTSAQNIANELLCHHVTFQCLLRQSEMY
;
A
#
# COMPACT_ATOMS: atom_id res chain seq x y z
N MET A 1 21.06 9.75 -11.57
CA MET A 1 20.76 8.84 -10.43
C MET A 1 20.54 7.44 -10.98
N ALA A 2 21.13 6.41 -10.36
CA ALA A 2 20.92 5.03 -10.80
C ALA A 2 19.48 4.56 -10.48
N PRO A 3 18.84 3.76 -11.36
CA PRO A 3 17.52 3.20 -11.09
C PRO A 3 17.57 2.30 -9.85
N LYS A 4 16.57 2.41 -8.97
CA LYS A 4 16.46 1.53 -7.80
C LYS A 4 16.20 0.11 -8.28
N THR A 5 16.95 -0.85 -7.74
CA THR A 5 16.80 -2.27 -8.03
C THR A 5 15.51 -2.83 -7.44
N LYS A 6 15.09 -3.99 -7.94
CA LYS A 6 13.97 -4.77 -7.40
C LYS A 6 14.15 -5.02 -5.90
N GLU A 7 13.03 -5.06 -5.18
CA GLU A 7 13.01 -5.38 -3.76
C GLU A 7 13.53 -6.81 -3.50
N ILE A 8 14.17 -7.01 -2.34
CA ILE A 8 14.56 -8.34 -1.87
C ILE A 8 13.30 -9.17 -1.59
N SER A 9 13.31 -10.42 -2.04
CA SER A 9 12.21 -11.37 -1.84
C SER A 9 11.91 -11.62 -0.36
N LEU A 10 10.68 -12.07 -0.09
CA LEU A 10 10.24 -12.39 1.27
C LEU A 10 11.13 -13.48 1.89
N ASP A 11 11.45 -14.52 1.12
CA ASP A 11 12.22 -15.68 1.61
C ASP A 11 13.63 -15.28 2.01
N MET A 12 14.29 -14.41 1.23
CA MET A 12 15.60 -13.88 1.58
C MET A 12 15.56 -13.04 2.86
N ARG A 13 14.48 -12.28 3.08
CA ARG A 13 14.29 -11.52 4.33
C ARG A 13 14.06 -12.44 5.53
N LYS A 14 13.27 -13.51 5.37
CA LYS A 14 13.07 -14.53 6.41
C LYS A 14 14.39 -15.17 6.79
N HIS A 15 15.20 -15.52 5.81
CA HIS A 15 16.50 -16.12 6.04
C HIS A 15 17.47 -15.16 6.76
N ILE A 16 17.45 -13.85 6.44
CA ILE A 16 18.20 -12.85 7.22
C ILE A 16 17.75 -12.83 8.69
N THR A 17 16.44 -12.89 8.94
CA THR A 17 15.92 -12.89 10.32
C THR A 17 16.25 -14.17 11.08
N GLU A 18 16.31 -15.32 10.41
CA GLU A 18 16.75 -16.59 11.00
C GLU A 18 18.23 -16.52 11.41
N LEU A 19 19.11 -16.09 10.50
CA LEU A 19 20.53 -15.93 10.80
C LEU A 19 20.80 -14.91 11.91
N HIS A 20 19.95 -13.87 12.00
CA HIS A 20 20.03 -12.91 13.10
C HIS A 20 19.62 -13.53 14.45
N LYS A 21 18.62 -14.41 14.48
CA LYS A 21 18.24 -15.18 15.69
C LYS A 21 19.33 -16.15 16.14
N GLU A 22 20.18 -16.58 15.22
CA GLU A 22 21.41 -17.35 15.51
C GLU A 22 22.57 -16.45 16.02
N GLU A 23 22.30 -15.19 16.37
CA GLU A 23 23.26 -14.20 16.89
C GLU A 23 24.42 -13.86 15.92
N LYS A 24 24.24 -14.10 14.61
CA LYS A 24 25.23 -13.68 13.60
C LYS A 24 25.22 -12.18 13.40
N SER A 25 26.40 -11.60 13.21
CA SER A 25 26.52 -10.16 12.94
C SER A 25 25.98 -9.81 11.55
N SER A 26 25.48 -8.58 11.37
CA SER A 26 24.97 -8.12 10.06
C SER A 26 26.03 -8.20 8.94
N ARG A 27 27.31 -8.09 9.29
CA ARG A 27 28.43 -8.19 8.34
C ARG A 27 28.65 -9.63 7.89
N GLU A 28 28.53 -10.60 8.79
CA GLU A 28 28.63 -12.03 8.46
C GLU A 28 27.45 -12.47 7.61
N ILE A 29 26.23 -12.05 7.98
CA ILE A 29 25.02 -12.32 7.20
C ILE A 29 25.14 -11.77 5.78
N GLY A 30 25.64 -10.53 5.63
CA GLY A 30 25.89 -9.94 4.32
C GLY A 30 26.89 -10.75 3.48
N LYS A 31 27.96 -11.29 4.09
CA LYS A 31 28.92 -12.16 3.40
C LYS A 31 28.28 -13.49 2.96
N ILE A 32 27.53 -14.13 3.86
CA ILE A 32 26.86 -15.42 3.58
C ILE A 32 25.86 -15.27 2.42
N LEU A 33 25.05 -14.21 2.45
CA LEU A 33 23.98 -13.98 1.48
C LEU A 33 24.38 -13.14 0.28
N LYS A 34 25.65 -12.72 0.20
CA LYS A 34 26.17 -11.79 -0.82
C LYS A 34 25.33 -10.52 -0.94
N LEU A 35 24.86 -10.02 0.19
CA LEU A 35 24.08 -8.78 0.31
C LEU A 35 24.92 -7.69 0.95
N SER A 36 24.58 -6.44 0.66
CA SER A 36 25.24 -5.31 1.32
C SER A 36 24.90 -5.29 2.82
N PHE A 37 25.89 -4.98 3.66
CA PHE A 37 25.70 -4.92 5.11
C PHE A 37 24.64 -3.89 5.52
N THR A 38 24.50 -2.81 4.76
CA THR A 38 23.50 -1.75 5.00
C THR A 38 22.09 -2.28 4.77
N THR A 39 21.88 -3.09 3.74
CA THR A 39 20.58 -3.71 3.47
C THR A 39 20.19 -4.69 4.58
N VAL A 40 21.14 -5.53 5.02
CA VAL A 40 20.92 -6.44 6.14
C VAL A 40 20.58 -5.67 7.43
N GLY A 41 21.36 -4.64 7.75
CA GLY A 41 21.12 -3.81 8.93
C GLY A 41 19.75 -3.11 8.89
N TYR A 42 19.32 -2.63 7.72
CA TYR A 42 17.99 -2.03 7.56
C TYR A 42 16.87 -3.05 7.79
N ILE A 43 17.01 -4.28 7.29
CA ILE A 43 16.03 -5.35 7.49
C ILE A 43 15.93 -5.74 8.96
N ILE A 44 17.07 -5.92 9.64
CA ILE A 44 17.11 -6.26 11.07
C ILE A 44 16.48 -5.14 11.90
N LYS A 45 16.85 -3.87 11.65
CA LYS A 45 16.26 -2.72 12.34
C LYS A 45 14.73 -2.71 12.20
N LYS A 46 14.23 -2.88 10.96
CA LYS A 46 12.79 -2.94 10.69
C LYS A 46 12.12 -4.12 11.42
N TYR A 47 12.76 -5.28 11.46
CA TYR A 47 12.26 -6.45 12.18
C TYR A 47 12.15 -6.19 13.68
N LEU A 48 13.15 -5.54 14.30
CA LEU A 48 13.09 -5.18 15.72
C LEU A 48 11.98 -4.15 16.03
N GLU A 49 11.67 -3.24 15.10
CA GLU A 49 10.63 -2.22 15.28
C GLU A 49 9.21 -2.75 15.05
N THR A 50 9.02 -3.68 14.11
CA THR A 50 7.69 -4.07 13.63
C THR A 50 7.37 -5.55 13.82
N SER A 51 8.34 -6.36 14.25
CA SER A 51 8.27 -7.82 14.36
C SER A 51 7.81 -8.53 13.08
N SER A 52 7.87 -7.84 11.93
CA SER A 52 7.39 -8.33 10.64
C SER A 52 8.50 -8.34 9.59
N VAL A 53 8.50 -9.41 8.81
CA VAL A 53 9.45 -9.63 7.70
C VAL A 53 8.91 -9.10 6.38
N GLU A 54 7.58 -8.95 6.28
CA GLU A 54 6.87 -8.56 5.06
C GLU A 54 7.15 -7.11 4.69
N ASN A 55 7.14 -6.81 3.38
CA ASN A 55 7.21 -5.44 2.91
C ASN A 55 5.89 -4.73 3.21
N LYS A 56 6.01 -3.51 3.76
CA LYS A 56 4.84 -2.65 3.86
C LYS A 56 4.44 -2.27 2.43
N PRO A 57 3.15 -2.36 2.08
CA PRO A 57 2.70 -1.86 0.81
C PRO A 57 3.10 -0.38 0.71
N ARG A 58 3.47 0.06 -0.49
CA ARG A 58 3.76 1.47 -0.72
C ARG A 58 2.50 2.27 -0.37
N PRO A 59 2.58 3.32 0.46
CA PRO A 59 1.44 4.20 0.64
C PRO A 59 1.08 4.78 -0.73
N GLY A 60 -0.14 4.48 -1.17
CA GLY A 60 -0.68 5.03 -2.41
C GLY A 60 -0.86 6.54 -2.32
N SER A 61 -1.22 7.15 -3.44
CA SER A 61 -1.64 8.56 -3.42
C SER A 61 -2.89 8.74 -2.55
N PRO A 62 -3.00 9.85 -1.80
CA PRO A 62 -4.24 10.17 -1.11
C PRO A 62 -5.41 10.22 -2.10
N SER A 63 -6.57 9.74 -1.64
CA SER A 63 -7.81 9.75 -2.41
C SER A 63 -8.31 11.19 -2.57
N LYS A 64 -8.80 11.53 -3.77
CA LYS A 64 -9.45 12.83 -4.05
C LYS A 64 -10.68 13.08 -3.17
N LEU A 65 -11.38 12.00 -2.80
CA LEU A 65 -12.58 12.05 -1.96
C LEU A 65 -12.31 11.50 -0.57
N THR A 66 -12.91 12.15 0.42
CA THR A 66 -12.94 11.66 1.80
C THR A 66 -13.89 10.47 1.94
N SER A 67 -13.71 9.66 2.97
CA SER A 67 -14.59 8.52 3.27
C SER A 67 -16.05 8.94 3.45
N ARG A 68 -16.30 10.14 4.00
CA ARG A 68 -17.65 10.72 4.14
C ARG A 68 -18.27 11.03 2.79
N ALA A 69 -17.53 11.70 1.90
CA ALA A 69 -18.01 12.04 0.56
C ALA A 69 -18.35 10.77 -0.25
N LYS A 70 -17.50 9.73 -0.17
CA LYS A 70 -17.78 8.44 -0.80
C LYS A 70 -19.10 7.82 -0.32
N ARG A 71 -19.36 7.83 1.00
CA ARG A 71 -20.61 7.33 1.56
C ARG A 71 -21.83 8.16 1.13
N MET A 72 -21.69 9.48 1.04
CA MET A 72 -22.78 10.34 0.57
C MET A 72 -23.13 10.05 -0.88
N ILE A 73 -22.12 9.87 -1.74
CA ILE A 73 -22.31 9.49 -3.15
C ILE A 73 -23.09 8.18 -3.26
N VAL A 74 -22.65 7.13 -2.57
CA VAL A 74 -23.31 5.82 -2.62
C VAL A 74 -24.77 5.94 -2.15
N ARG A 75 -25.03 6.63 -1.03
CA ARG A 75 -26.40 6.83 -0.51
C ARG A 75 -27.29 7.61 -1.48
N SER A 76 -26.79 8.68 -2.08
CA SER A 76 -27.56 9.46 -3.06
C SER A 76 -27.90 8.64 -4.30
N ALA A 77 -26.96 7.81 -4.78
CA ALA A 77 -27.20 6.92 -5.91
C ALA A 77 -28.23 5.83 -5.58
N THR A 78 -28.17 5.23 -4.38
CA THR A 78 -29.16 4.24 -3.94
C THR A 78 -30.56 4.85 -3.77
N ASN A 79 -30.65 6.05 -3.20
CA ASN A 79 -31.93 6.72 -2.95
C ASN A 79 -32.58 7.29 -4.23
N LYS A 80 -31.78 7.68 -5.23
CA LYS A 80 -32.23 8.29 -6.48
C LYS A 80 -31.71 7.51 -7.70
N PRO A 81 -32.15 6.25 -7.92
CA PRO A 81 -31.54 5.37 -8.94
C PRO A 81 -31.74 5.88 -10.38
N MET A 82 -32.79 6.67 -10.65
CA MET A 82 -33.08 7.20 -12.00
C MET A 82 -32.35 8.52 -12.31
N THR A 83 -31.58 9.07 -11.35
CA THR A 83 -30.89 10.34 -11.56
C THR A 83 -29.51 10.13 -12.18
N SER A 84 -29.16 10.95 -13.17
CA SER A 84 -27.85 10.87 -13.84
C SER A 84 -26.71 11.12 -12.85
N ALA A 85 -25.64 10.33 -13.00
CA ALA A 85 -24.38 10.51 -12.28
C ALA A 85 -23.85 11.94 -12.33
N GLN A 86 -24.02 12.64 -13.46
CA GLN A 86 -23.60 14.03 -13.62
C GLN A 86 -24.36 14.96 -12.66
N ASN A 87 -25.67 14.75 -12.50
CA ASN A 87 -26.53 15.59 -11.67
C ASN A 87 -26.20 15.39 -10.19
N ILE A 88 -26.02 14.14 -9.77
CA ILE A 88 -25.62 13.83 -8.38
C ILE A 88 -24.20 14.36 -8.10
N ALA A 89 -23.28 14.25 -9.07
CA ALA A 89 -21.94 14.78 -8.94
C ALA A 89 -21.93 16.31 -8.79
N ASN A 90 -22.79 17.02 -9.54
CA ASN A 90 -22.97 18.47 -9.42
C ASN A 90 -23.57 18.85 -8.05
N GLU A 91 -24.59 18.13 -7.57
CA GLU A 91 -25.16 18.32 -6.21
C GLU A 91 -24.08 18.18 -5.12
N LEU A 92 -23.10 17.29 -5.32
CA LEU A 92 -22.04 16.97 -4.36
C LEU A 92 -20.71 17.68 -4.66
N LEU A 93 -20.67 18.61 -5.63
CA LEU A 93 -19.48 19.35 -6.07
C LEU A 93 -18.26 18.44 -6.38
N CYS A 94 -18.54 17.26 -6.94
CA CYS A 94 -17.53 16.26 -7.30
C CYS A 94 -17.37 16.17 -8.82
N HIS A 95 -16.19 15.82 -9.31
CA HIS A 95 -15.99 15.56 -10.74
C HIS A 95 -16.70 14.25 -11.15
N HIS A 96 -17.53 14.29 -12.20
CA HIS A 96 -18.40 13.17 -12.60
C HIS A 96 -17.64 11.83 -12.86
N VAL A 97 -16.44 11.87 -13.44
CA VAL A 97 -15.60 10.67 -13.64
C VAL A 97 -15.22 10.00 -12.32
N THR A 98 -14.98 10.80 -11.27
CA THR A 98 -14.64 10.28 -9.94
C THR A 98 -15.85 9.59 -9.31
N PHE A 99 -17.05 10.13 -9.55
CA PHE A 99 -18.32 9.55 -9.13
C PHE A 99 -18.59 8.21 -9.82
N GLN A 100 -18.42 8.14 -11.15
CA GLN A 100 -18.65 6.92 -11.93
C GLN A 100 -17.68 5.79 -11.58
N CYS A 101 -16.39 6.11 -11.40
CA CYS A 101 -15.41 5.14 -10.90
C CYS A 101 -15.79 4.58 -9.52
N LEU A 102 -16.32 5.43 -8.63
CA LEU A 102 -16.73 4.99 -7.30
C LEU A 102 -17.95 4.07 -7.35
N LEU A 103 -18.97 4.41 -8.15
CA LEU A 103 -20.16 3.57 -8.29
C LEU A 103 -19.83 2.18 -8.84
N ARG A 104 -18.92 2.12 -9.82
CA ARG A 104 -18.40 0.86 -10.38
C ARG A 104 -17.63 0.04 -9.34
N GLN A 105 -16.83 0.69 -8.48
CA GLN A 105 -16.13 0.00 -7.38
C GLN A 105 -17.08 -0.55 -6.32
N SER A 106 -18.26 0.05 -6.16
CA SER A 106 -19.30 -0.41 -5.24
C SER A 106 -20.33 -1.36 -5.87
N GLU A 107 -20.10 -1.84 -7.11
CA GLU A 107 -21.00 -2.75 -7.84
C GLU A 107 -22.44 -2.24 -8.02
N MET A 108 -22.63 -0.92 -7.98
CA MET A 108 -23.97 -0.30 -8.07
C MET A 108 -24.45 -0.11 -9.52
N TYR A 109 -23.58 -0.39 -10.51
CA TYR A 109 -23.82 -0.41 -11.96
C TYR A 109 -22.72 -1.23 -12.65
#